data_AF-A0A8K0P4N1-F1
#
_entry.id   AF-A0A8K0P4N1-F1
#
_cell.length_a   1.000
_cell.length_b   1.000
_cell.length_c   1.000
_cell.angle_alpha   90.00
_cell.angle_beta   90.00
_cell.angle_gamma   90.00
#
_symmetry.space_group_name_H-M   'P 1'
#
loop_
_entity.id
_entity.type
_entity.pdbx_description
1 polymer ?
#
loop_
_entity_poly.entity_id
_entity_poly.type
_entity_poly.pdbx_seq_one_letter_code
_entity_poly.pdbx_strand_id
1 'polypeptide(L)'
;MSNLSTLSLKNITKLVVIGQPISYIEGLSNTELLKELWLPDCSIEKIENLGFCLNLQKLYLYSNQITQIEGLDSLKRLLILSLSGNNITEIKNMHKLEALQELYLSGNKIKYIGEALANNKNLKILNLSGNPIYNI
;
A
#
# COMPACT_ATOMS: atom_id res chain seq x y z
N MET A 1 -22.32 -5.30 8.08
CA MET A 1 -21.05 -5.28 7.34
C MET A 1 -20.60 -6.73 7.22
N SER A 2 -20.48 -7.27 6.00
CA SER A 2 -20.04 -8.64 5.77
C SER A 2 -18.53 -8.71 6.00
N ASN A 3 -18.14 -9.10 7.22
CA ASN A 3 -16.75 -9.34 7.58
C ASN A 3 -16.24 -10.55 6.78
N LEU A 4 -15.24 -10.33 5.91
CA LEU A 4 -14.61 -11.37 5.11
C LEU A 4 -13.97 -12.48 5.97
N SER A 5 -13.76 -12.26 7.28
CA SER A 5 -13.25 -13.28 8.22
C SER A 5 -14.11 -14.54 8.29
N THR A 6 -15.41 -14.45 7.95
CA THR A 6 -16.32 -15.61 7.92
C THR A 6 -16.16 -16.46 6.65
N LEU A 7 -15.63 -15.86 5.58
CA LEU A 7 -15.32 -16.56 4.34
C LEU A 7 -13.90 -17.07 4.47
N SER A 8 -13.72 -18.36 4.76
CA SER A 8 -12.41 -19.03 4.83
C SER A 8 -11.74 -19.08 3.43
N LEU A 9 -11.32 -17.93 2.90
CA LEU A 9 -10.71 -17.75 1.59
C LEU A 9 -9.23 -18.10 1.60
N LYS A 10 -8.90 -19.35 1.95
CA LYS A 10 -7.51 -19.81 2.15
C LYS A 10 -6.67 -19.89 0.87
N ASN A 11 -7.33 -20.01 -0.28
CA ASN A 11 -6.67 -20.28 -1.57
C ASN A 11 -6.61 -19.06 -2.50
N ILE A 12 -7.12 -17.89 -2.08
CA ILE A 12 -7.10 -16.72 -2.94
C ILE A 12 -5.68 -16.17 -3.07
N THR A 13 -5.31 -15.83 -4.31
CA THR A 13 -4.02 -15.19 -4.62
C THR A 13 -4.20 -13.73 -5.03
N LYS A 14 -5.42 -13.34 -5.37
CA LYS A 14 -5.81 -11.98 -5.73
C LYS A 14 -7.15 -11.64 -5.09
N LEU A 15 -7.22 -10.49 -4.42
CA LEU A 15 -8.43 -9.92 -3.87
C LEU A 15 -8.63 -8.52 -4.47
N VAL A 16 -9.82 -8.28 -4.99
CA VAL A 16 -10.19 -6.99 -5.61
C VAL A 16 -11.48 -6.51 -4.98
N VAL A 17 -11.42 -5.35 -4.33
CA VAL A 17 -12.57 -4.66 -3.76
C VAL A 17 -12.42 -3.18 -4.10
N ILE A 18 -13.36 -2.62 -4.85
CA ILE A 18 -13.25 -1.27 -5.42
C ILE A 18 -14.54 -0.51 -5.11
N GLY A 19 -14.41 0.76 -4.74
CA GLY A 19 -15.57 1.64 -4.60
C GLY A 19 -16.51 1.23 -3.47
N GLN A 20 -16.02 0.53 -2.46
CA GLN A 20 -16.82 0.07 -1.32
C GLN A 20 -16.60 0.99 -0.12
N PRO A 21 -17.59 1.17 0.76
CA PRO A 21 -17.49 2.02 1.95
C PRO A 21 -16.69 1.32 3.06
N ILE A 22 -15.47 0.89 2.75
CA ILE A 22 -14.55 0.20 3.65
C ILE A 22 -13.57 1.23 4.20
N SER A 23 -13.52 1.35 5.52
CA SER A 23 -12.57 2.24 6.22
C SER A 23 -11.42 1.50 6.87
N TYR A 24 -11.55 0.18 7.06
CA TYR A 24 -10.57 -0.65 7.75
C TYR A 24 -10.24 -1.88 6.92
N ILE A 25 -8.95 -2.22 6.89
CA ILE A 25 -8.48 -3.48 6.32
C ILE A 25 -8.64 -4.55 7.40
N GLU A 26 -9.52 -5.53 7.19
CA GLU A 26 -9.75 -6.61 8.13
C GLU A 26 -10.09 -7.94 7.41
N GLY A 27 -10.09 -9.04 8.15
CA GLY A 27 -10.47 -10.36 7.60
C GLY A 27 -9.40 -11.04 6.74
N LEU A 28 -8.15 -10.54 6.75
CA LEU A 28 -7.03 -11.10 5.96
C LEU A 28 -6.19 -12.15 6.71
N SER A 29 -6.64 -12.61 7.89
CA SER A 29 -5.86 -13.55 8.72
C SER A 29 -5.65 -14.92 8.08
N ASN A 30 -6.51 -15.32 7.14
CA ASN A 30 -6.45 -16.61 6.45
C ASN A 30 -5.98 -16.50 4.98
N THR A 31 -5.38 -15.39 4.57
CA THR A 31 -5.02 -15.13 3.16
C THR A 31 -3.50 -15.24 2.92
N GLU A 32 -2.87 -16.29 3.45
CA GLU A 32 -1.41 -16.50 3.37
C GLU A 32 -0.89 -16.59 1.92
N LEU A 33 -1.73 -17.04 0.99
CA LEU A 33 -1.40 -17.17 -0.43
C LEU A 33 -1.66 -15.89 -1.24
N LEU A 34 -2.18 -14.82 -0.63
CA LEU A 34 -2.49 -13.57 -1.30
C LEU A 34 -1.22 -12.90 -1.83
N LYS A 35 -1.22 -12.60 -3.12
CA LYS A 35 -0.13 -11.93 -3.85
C LYS A 35 -0.52 -10.54 -4.34
N GLU A 36 -1.80 -10.30 -4.56
CA GLU A 36 -2.29 -9.06 -5.15
C GLU A 36 -3.56 -8.57 -4.43
N LEU A 37 -3.50 -7.37 -3.85
CA LEU A 37 -4.60 -6.75 -3.11
C LEU A 37 -4.96 -5.39 -3.72
N TRP A 38 -6.21 -5.24 -4.13
CA TRP A 38 -6.78 -3.98 -4.61
C TRP A 38 -7.87 -3.52 -3.65
N LEU A 39 -7.67 -2.34 -3.08
CA LEU A 39 -8.67 -1.61 -2.29
C LEU A 39 -8.83 -0.14 -2.75
N PRO A 40 -8.89 0.18 -4.05
CA PRO A 40 -9.03 1.55 -4.51
C PRO A 40 -10.44 2.11 -4.32
N ASP A 41 -10.53 3.44 -4.24
CA ASP A 41 -11.78 4.18 -4.06
C ASP A 41 -12.57 3.69 -2.84
N CYS A 42 -11.84 3.31 -1.79
CA CYS A 42 -12.38 3.00 -0.47
C CYS A 42 -12.17 4.22 0.46
N SER A 43 -12.71 4.14 1.67
CA SER A 43 -12.56 5.19 2.69
C SER A 43 -11.45 4.85 3.68
N ILE A 44 -10.37 4.18 3.22
CA ILE A 44 -9.30 3.70 4.10
C ILE A 44 -8.43 4.88 4.52
N GLU A 45 -8.23 5.02 5.84
CA GLU A 45 -7.40 6.07 6.42
C GLU A 45 -6.01 5.59 6.86
N LYS A 46 -5.88 4.27 7.09
CA LYS A 46 -4.67 3.66 7.63
C LYS A 46 -4.34 2.34 6.93
N ILE A 47 -3.04 2.12 6.75
CA ILE A 47 -2.51 0.85 6.27
C ILE A 47 -2.22 0.00 7.50
N GLU A 48 -3.06 -1.00 7.75
CA GLU A 48 -2.96 -1.87 8.92
C GLU A 48 -3.44 -3.29 8.59
N ASN A 49 -3.19 -4.23 9.52
CA ASN A 49 -3.65 -5.62 9.44
C ASN A 49 -3.14 -6.42 8.21
N LEU A 50 -2.05 -5.97 7.57
CA LEU A 50 -1.38 -6.68 6.47
C LEU A 50 -0.31 -7.69 6.95
N GLY A 51 -0.15 -7.85 8.27
CA GLY A 51 0.84 -8.75 8.89
C GLY A 51 0.76 -10.21 8.44
N PHE A 52 -0.42 -10.67 8.03
CA PHE A 52 -0.65 -12.05 7.56
C PHE A 52 -0.39 -12.24 6.06
N CYS A 53 -0.31 -11.15 5.29
CA CYS A 53 -0.13 -11.16 3.83
C CYS A 53 1.35 -11.24 3.44
N LEU A 54 2.10 -12.20 4.01
CA LEU A 54 3.57 -12.30 3.86
C LEU A 54 4.02 -12.56 2.41
N ASN A 55 3.12 -13.04 1.56
CA ASN A 55 3.36 -13.30 0.13
C ASN A 55 2.90 -12.16 -0.78
N LEU A 56 2.44 -11.03 -0.24
CA LEU A 56 1.93 -9.93 -1.03
C LEU A 56 3.04 -9.32 -1.89
N GLN A 57 2.77 -9.22 -3.19
CA GLN A 57 3.67 -8.67 -4.20
C GLN A 57 3.16 -7.34 -4.76
N LYS A 58 1.84 -7.14 -4.77
CA LYS A 58 1.23 -5.92 -5.30
C LYS A 58 0.14 -5.43 -4.37
N LEU A 59 0.22 -4.16 -4.01
CA LEU A 59 -0.72 -3.49 -3.13
C LEU A 59 -1.21 -2.20 -3.78
N TYR A 60 -2.50 -2.13 -4.06
CA TYR A 60 -3.15 -0.99 -4.67
C TYR A 60 -4.15 -0.37 -3.70
N LEU A 61 -3.81 0.80 -3.18
CA LEU A 61 -4.57 1.59 -2.20
C LEU A 61 -4.80 3.02 -2.73
N TYR A 62 -4.86 3.20 -4.05
CA TYR A 62 -5.04 4.53 -4.63
C TYR A 62 -6.46 5.06 -4.39
N SER A 63 -6.61 6.38 -4.41
CA SER A 63 -7.89 7.08 -4.15
C SER A 63 -8.49 6.70 -2.79
N ASN A 64 -7.69 6.79 -1.73
CA ASN A 64 -8.13 6.58 -0.34
C ASN A 64 -7.83 7.86 0.49
N GLN A 65 -7.94 7.76 1.81
CA GLN A 65 -7.72 8.89 2.73
C GLN A 65 -6.45 8.71 3.58
N ILE A 66 -5.51 7.88 3.11
CA ILE A 66 -4.29 7.53 3.86
C ILE A 66 -3.42 8.76 4.05
N THR A 67 -2.97 8.99 5.28
CA THR A 67 -2.12 10.14 5.63
C THR A 67 -0.66 9.76 5.86
N GLN A 68 -0.37 8.48 6.14
CA GLN A 68 0.96 8.01 6.46
C GLN A 68 1.25 6.65 5.82
N ILE A 69 2.50 6.46 5.41
CA ILE A 69 3.02 5.15 5.01
C ILE A 69 3.43 4.42 6.30
N GLU A 70 2.68 3.40 6.67
CA GLU A 70 2.87 2.59 7.89
C GLU A 70 2.33 1.17 7.69
N GLY A 71 2.58 0.25 8.63
CA GLY A 71 2.00 -1.10 8.57
C GLY A 71 2.48 -2.01 7.43
N LEU A 72 3.60 -1.65 6.77
CA LEU A 72 4.17 -2.38 5.62
C LEU A 72 5.40 -3.24 5.97
N ASP A 73 5.87 -3.22 7.23
CA ASP A 73 7.15 -3.83 7.64
C ASP A 73 7.26 -5.34 7.36
N SER A 74 6.14 -6.04 7.33
CA SER A 74 6.08 -7.48 7.04
C SER A 74 6.15 -7.80 5.54
N LEU A 75 5.90 -6.82 4.65
CA LEU A 75 5.70 -7.01 3.22
C LEU A 75 7.01 -7.02 2.41
N LYS A 76 7.97 -7.83 2.85
CA LYS A 76 9.32 -7.91 2.25
C LYS A 76 9.33 -8.35 0.79
N ARG A 77 8.23 -8.94 0.30
CA ARG A 77 8.04 -9.41 -1.09
C ARG A 77 7.32 -8.40 -1.98
N LEU A 78 6.96 -7.23 -1.46
CA LEU A 78 6.21 -6.24 -2.20
C LEU A 78 7.06 -5.67 -3.34
N LEU A 79 6.56 -5.80 -4.57
CA LEU A 79 7.18 -5.32 -5.79
C LEU A 79 6.54 -4.01 -6.26
N ILE A 80 5.22 -3.87 -6.07
CA ILE A 80 4.44 -2.73 -6.52
C ILE A 80 3.61 -2.19 -5.35
N LEU A 81 3.75 -0.89 -5.09
CA LEU A 81 2.92 -0.15 -4.13
C LEU A 81 2.31 1.07 -4.83
N SER A 82 0.98 1.12 -4.88
CA SER A 82 0.25 2.30 -5.34
C SER A 82 -0.54 2.94 -4.19
N LEU A 83 -0.17 4.17 -3.88
CA LEU A 83 -0.77 5.06 -2.88
C LEU A 83 -1.17 6.39 -3.52
N SER A 84 -1.42 6.40 -4.82
CA SER A 84 -1.79 7.62 -5.55
C SER A 84 -3.14 8.18 -5.08
N GLY A 85 -3.35 9.49 -5.09
CA GLY A 85 -4.61 10.10 -4.68
C GLY A 85 -4.93 9.86 -3.20
N ASN A 86 -3.94 10.04 -2.33
CA ASN A 86 -4.09 9.99 -0.87
C ASN A 86 -3.69 11.34 -0.25
N ASN A 87 -3.57 11.40 1.08
CA ASN A 87 -3.22 12.60 1.84
C ASN A 87 -1.81 12.53 2.45
N ILE A 88 -0.90 11.76 1.86
CA ILE A 88 0.44 11.52 2.40
C ILE A 88 1.29 12.79 2.28
N THR A 89 1.94 13.20 3.37
CA THR A 89 2.79 14.41 3.41
C THR A 89 4.29 14.12 3.35
N GLU A 90 4.70 12.89 3.63
CA GLU A 90 6.10 12.49 3.74
C GLU A 90 6.26 11.02 3.34
N ILE A 91 7.36 10.72 2.64
CA ILE A 91 7.78 9.36 2.35
C ILE A 91 8.56 8.86 3.57
N LYS A 92 8.07 7.84 4.26
CA LYS A 92 8.73 7.22 5.41
C LYS A 92 8.44 5.72 5.46
N ASN A 93 9.13 5.00 6.34
CA ASN A 93 8.91 3.56 6.58
C ASN A 93 9.11 2.65 5.35
N MET A 94 9.96 3.06 4.40
CA MET A 94 10.22 2.30 3.18
C MET A 94 11.35 1.26 3.32
N HIS A 95 12.09 1.31 4.44
CA HIS A 95 13.34 0.58 4.66
C HIS A 95 13.21 -0.95 4.68
N LYS A 96 12.01 -1.51 4.93
CA LYS A 96 11.74 -2.95 4.87
C LYS A 96 11.29 -3.45 3.50
N LEU A 97 10.94 -2.55 2.58
CA LEU A 97 10.43 -2.87 1.24
C LEU A 97 11.57 -3.03 0.24
N GLU A 98 12.54 -3.89 0.56
CA GLU A 98 13.79 -4.07 -0.20
C GLU A 98 13.55 -4.59 -1.63
N ALA A 99 12.46 -5.33 -1.84
CA ALA A 99 12.08 -5.88 -3.15
C ALA A 99 11.31 -4.89 -4.04
N LEU A 100 10.96 -3.70 -3.52
CA LEU A 100 10.08 -2.74 -4.21
C LEU A 100 10.71 -2.26 -5.51
N GLN A 101 9.95 -2.37 -6.61
CA GLN A 101 10.36 -1.97 -7.95
C GLN A 101 9.56 -0.77 -8.46
N GLU A 102 8.31 -0.65 -8.03
CA GLU A 102 7.41 0.42 -8.47
C GLU A 102 6.70 1.07 -7.28
N LEU A 103 6.80 2.39 -7.20
CA LEU A 103 6.16 3.21 -6.18
C LEU A 103 5.38 4.35 -6.83
N TYR A 104 4.06 4.33 -6.67
CA TYR A 104 3.16 5.36 -7.19
C TYR A 104 2.59 6.18 -6.04
N LEU A 105 3.03 7.43 -5.93
CA LEU A 105 2.65 8.40 -4.90
C LEU A 105 2.04 9.66 -5.51
N SER A 106 1.56 9.59 -6.75
CA SER A 106 0.98 10.75 -7.45
C SER A 106 -0.23 11.33 -6.72
N GLY A 107 -0.46 12.64 -6.80
CA GLY A 107 -1.61 13.29 -6.18
C GLY A 107 -1.65 13.16 -4.67
N ASN A 108 -0.50 13.31 -4.00
CA ASN A 108 -0.37 13.40 -2.56
C ASN A 108 0.06 14.82 -2.15
N LYS A 109 0.46 15.01 -0.89
CA LYS A 109 0.91 16.29 -0.30
C LYS A 109 2.40 16.28 0.06
N ILE A 110 3.19 15.45 -0.64
CA ILE A 110 4.61 15.26 -0.38
C ILE A 110 5.39 16.50 -0.80
N LYS A 111 6.24 17.01 0.10
CA LYS A 111 7.03 18.23 -0.16
C LYS A 111 8.52 17.95 -0.38
N TYR A 112 9.01 16.83 0.13
CA TYR A 112 10.42 16.45 0.15
C TYR A 112 10.55 14.93 0.09
N ILE A 113 11.56 14.43 -0.63
CA ILE A 113 11.81 13.00 -0.83
C ILE A 113 12.71 12.45 0.29
N GLY A 114 13.80 13.16 0.57
CA GLY A 114 14.81 12.78 1.55
C GLY A 114 15.46 11.42 1.33
N GLU A 115 15.98 10.86 2.42
CA GLU A 115 16.72 9.59 2.40
C GLU A 115 15.82 8.37 2.60
N ALA A 116 14.50 8.56 2.69
CA ALA A 116 13.56 7.49 2.99
C ALA A 116 13.64 6.32 2.01
N LEU A 117 14.03 6.59 0.76
CA LEU A 117 14.16 5.61 -0.31
C LEU A 117 15.58 5.04 -0.47
N ALA A 118 16.54 5.39 0.40
CA ALA A 118 17.94 4.98 0.27
C ALA A 118 18.16 3.45 0.25
N ASN A 119 17.25 2.69 0.88
CA ASN A 119 17.30 1.23 0.91
C ASN A 119 16.58 0.55 -0.26
N ASN A 120 15.73 1.27 -1.02
CA ASN A 120 14.93 0.71 -2.10
C ASN A 120 15.73 0.65 -3.41
N LYS A 121 16.88 -0.06 -3.38
CA LYS A 121 17.84 -0.14 -4.50
C LYS A 121 17.29 -0.80 -5.76
N ASN A 122 16.19 -1.54 -5.64
CA ASN A 122 15.50 -2.19 -6.75
C ASN A 122 14.43 -1.30 -7.40
N LEU A 123 14.20 -0.08 -6.89
CA LEU A 123 13.17 0.82 -7.39
C LEU A 123 13.52 1.30 -8.80
N LYS A 124 12.64 1.02 -9.76
CA LYS A 124 12.77 1.37 -11.18
C LYS A 124 11.80 2.47 -11.59
N ILE A 125 10.63 2.51 -10.96
CA ILE A 125 9.57 3.48 -11.25
C ILE A 125 9.19 4.19 -9.96
N LEU A 126 9.33 5.51 -9.95
CA LEU A 126 8.86 6.40 -8.90
C LEU A 126 7.99 7.48 -9.52
N ASN A 127 6.68 7.43 -9.27
CA ASN A 127 5.78 8.47 -9.72
C ASN A 127 5.38 9.38 -8.57
N LEU A 128 5.80 10.65 -8.65
CA LEU A 128 5.51 11.71 -7.68
C LEU A 128 4.68 12.86 -8.29
N SER A 129 4.09 12.68 -9.47
CA SER A 129 3.35 13.75 -10.15
C SER A 129 2.23 14.32 -9.29
N GLY A 130 1.99 15.63 -9.34
CA GLY A 130 0.91 16.26 -8.57
C GLY A 130 1.16 16.31 -7.05
N ASN A 131 2.43 16.28 -6.63
CA ASN A 131 2.85 16.61 -5.27
C ASN A 131 3.49 18.01 -5.23
N PRO A 132 3.40 18.75 -4.11
CA PRO A 132 4.03 20.06 -3.94
C PRO A 132 5.54 19.95 -3.60
N ILE A 133 6.30 19.21 -4.40
CA ILE A 133 7.74 19.03 -4.23
C ILE A 133 8.48 20.27 -4.70
N TYR A 134 9.38 20.79 -3.87
CA TYR A 134 10.16 22.00 -4.19
C TYR A 134 11.67 21.74 -4.35
N ASN A 135 12.15 20.52 -4.09
CA ASN A 135 13.54 20.11 -4.30
C ASN A 135 13.66 18.60 -4.56
N ILE A 136 14.65 18.20 -5.36
CA ILE A 136 14.98 16.81 -5.73
C ILE A 136 16.39 16.48 -5.26
#